data_AF-A0A947SD23-F1
#
_entry.id   AF-A0A947SD23-F1
#
_cell.length_a   1.000
_cell.length_b   1.000
_cell.length_c   1.000
_cell.angle_alpha   90.00
_cell.angle_beta   90.00
_cell.angle_gamma   90.00
#
_symmetry.space_group_name_H-M   'P 1'
#
loop_
_entity.id
_entity.type
_entity.pdbx_description
1 polymer ?
#
loop_
_entity_poly.entity_id
_entity_poly.type
_entity_poly.pdbx_seq_one_letter_code
_entity_poly.pdbx_strand_id
1 'polypeptide(L)'
;MEVKKLLQLSRVIWGNQKLNLSQIIVRMGKVFGDICRWERDAIKDKNIHADSELKKELGNIIFSTIRWCDDLGYDPEECINIAINCQKKFQK
;
A
#
# COMPACT_ATOMS: atom_id res chain seq x y z
N MET A 1 -6.64 11.40 -7.32
CA MET A 1 -7.52 10.32 -7.82
C MET A 1 -8.42 9.88 -6.69
N GLU A 2 -9.69 9.58 -6.96
CA GLU A 2 -10.62 9.01 -5.97
C GLU A 2 -10.29 7.54 -5.68
N VAL A 3 -10.59 7.07 -4.46
CA VAL A 3 -10.35 5.67 -4.03
C VAL A 3 -11.03 4.68 -4.96
N LYS A 4 -12.28 4.95 -5.38
CA LYS A 4 -13.02 4.11 -6.33
C LYS A 4 -12.31 3.98 -7.69
N LYS A 5 -11.73 5.07 -8.20
CA LYS A 5 -10.95 5.07 -9.45
C LYS A 5 -9.66 4.27 -9.30
N LEU A 6 -8.99 4.38 -8.15
CA LEU A 6 -7.82 3.57 -7.83
C LEU A 6 -8.17 2.08 -7.77
N LEU A 7 -9.27 1.72 -7.11
CA LEU A 7 -9.71 0.33 -7.04
C LEU A 7 -10.00 -0.24 -8.44
N GLN A 8 -10.73 0.49 -9.28
CA GLN A 8 -10.98 0.09 -10.67
C GLN A 8 -9.68 -0.11 -11.46
N LEU A 9 -8.75 0.84 -11.38
CA LEU A 9 -7.46 0.74 -12.05
C LEU A 9 -6.65 -0.47 -11.55
N SER A 10 -6.68 -0.75 -10.25
CA SER A 10 -5.98 -1.90 -9.66
C SER A 10 -6.49 -3.24 -10.23
N ARG A 11 -7.79 -3.35 -10.50
CA ARG A 11 -8.42 -4.53 -11.10
C ARG A 11 -8.07 -4.68 -12.58
N VAL A 12 -7.92 -3.57 -13.30
CA VAL A 12 -7.43 -3.59 -14.68
C VAL A 12 -5.97 -4.07 -14.74
N ILE A 13 -5.11 -3.59 -13.85
CA ILE A 13 -3.67 -3.90 -13.87
C ILE A 13 -3.40 -5.34 -13.40
N TRP A 14 -4.01 -5.76 -12.29
CA TRP A 14 -3.65 -7.01 -11.62
C TRP A 14 -4.74 -8.09 -11.65
N GLY A 15 -5.83 -7.83 -12.38
CA GLY A 15 -6.94 -8.75 -12.55
C GLY A 15 -7.86 -8.89 -11.33
N ASN A 16 -8.81 -9.81 -11.47
CA ASN A 16 -9.90 -10.00 -10.51
C ASN A 16 -9.61 -11.04 -9.44
N GLN A 17 -8.43 -11.67 -9.45
CA GLN A 17 -8.05 -12.60 -8.39
C GLN A 17 -7.93 -11.85 -7.07
N LYS A 18 -8.70 -12.30 -6.06
CA LYS A 18 -8.63 -11.81 -4.69
C LYS A 18 -7.55 -12.55 -3.92
N LEU A 19 -6.78 -11.81 -3.13
CA LEU A 19 -5.78 -12.36 -2.23
C LEU A 19 -6.37 -12.56 -0.84
N ASN A 20 -5.97 -13.64 -0.18
CA ASN A 20 -6.23 -13.79 1.25
C ASN A 20 -5.23 -12.98 2.09
N LEU A 21 -5.51 -12.85 3.39
CA LEU A 21 -4.67 -12.09 4.32
C LEU A 21 -3.21 -12.56 4.33
N SER A 22 -2.96 -13.87 4.34
CA SER A 22 -1.60 -14.44 4.34
C SER A 22 -0.82 -14.02 3.09
N GLN A 23 -1.47 -14.04 1.94
CA GLN A 23 -0.89 -13.61 0.66
C GLN A 23 -0.64 -12.09 0.60
N ILE A 24 -1.51 -11.31 1.23
CA ILE A 24 -1.35 -9.85 1.37
C ILE A 24 -0.13 -9.53 2.23
N ILE A 25 0.01 -10.17 3.40
CA ILE A 25 1.13 -9.95 4.33
C ILE A 25 2.48 -10.15 3.64
N VAL A 26 2.63 -11.21 2.83
CA VAL A 26 3.87 -11.46 2.07
C VAL A 26 4.19 -10.31 1.11
N ARG A 27 3.19 -9.78 0.42
CA ARG A 27 3.36 -8.68 -0.55
C ARG A 27 3.63 -7.35 0.15
N MET A 28 2.95 -7.10 1.26
CA MET A 28 3.21 -5.95 2.12
C MET A 28 4.64 -5.97 2.64
N GLY A 29 5.13 -7.13 3.10
CA GLY A 29 6.51 -7.30 3.55
C GLY A 29 7.54 -6.99 2.47
N LYS A 30 7.25 -7.33 1.21
CA LYS A 30 8.12 -6.95 0.08
C LYS A 30 8.22 -5.43 -0.07
N VAL A 31 7.09 -4.74 -0.21
CA VAL A 31 7.05 -3.27 -0.43
C VAL A 31 7.66 -2.53 0.77
N PHE A 32 7.33 -2.95 1.99
CA PHE A 32 7.94 -2.38 3.20
C PHE A 32 9.45 -2.62 3.23
N GLY A 33 9.89 -3.82 2.85
CA GLY A 33 11.31 -4.14 2.72
C GLY A 33 12.03 -3.29 1.68
N ASP A 34 11.36 -2.89 0.59
CA ASP A 34 11.90 -1.96 -0.40
C ASP A 34 12.07 -0.54 0.19
N ILE A 35 11.11 -0.06 0.99
CA ILE A 35 11.23 1.20 1.73
C ILE A 35 12.39 1.16 2.74
N CYS A 36 12.46 0.12 3.57
CA CYS A 36 13.55 -0.06 4.55
C CYS A 36 14.93 -0.18 3.89
N ARG A 37 14.95 -0.65 2.64
CA ARG A 37 16.16 -0.79 1.86
C ARG A 37 16.59 0.54 1.27
N TRP A 38 15.65 1.34 0.77
CA TRP A 38 15.89 2.71 0.35
C TRP A 38 16.45 3.53 1.52
N GLU A 39 15.80 3.50 2.69
CA GLU A 39 16.22 4.26 3.88
C GLU A 39 17.67 3.98 4.31
N ARG A 40 18.14 2.73 4.16
CA ARG A 40 19.49 2.34 4.56
C ARG A 40 20.55 2.50 3.46
N ASP A 41 20.22 3.17 2.35
CA ASP A 41 21.09 3.36 1.19
C ASP A 41 21.81 2.06 0.77
N ALA A 42 21.02 1.00 0.55
CA ALA A 42 21.60 -0.31 0.29
C ALA A 42 22.44 -0.31 -1.00
N ILE A 43 23.67 -0.84 -0.90
CA ILE A 43 24.68 -0.85 -1.98
C ILE A 43 24.11 -1.32 -3.34
N LYS A 44 23.23 -2.34 -3.33
CA LYS A 44 22.65 -2.90 -4.57
C LYS A 44 21.71 -1.94 -5.31
N ASP A 45 21.18 -0.91 -4.65
CA ASP A 45 20.22 0.04 -5.21
C ASP A 45 20.83 1.44 -5.38
N LYS A 46 22.15 1.57 -5.21
CA LYS A 46 22.85 2.87 -5.22
C LYS A 46 22.61 3.70 -6.49
N ASN A 47 22.42 3.03 -7.64
CA ASN A 47 22.15 3.68 -8.92
C ASN A 47 20.71 4.23 -9.06
N ILE A 48 19.81 3.81 -8.16
CA ILE A 48 18.40 4.21 -8.16
C ILE A 48 18.00 4.89 -6.85
N HIS A 49 18.96 5.22 -5.96
CA HIS A 49 18.67 5.87 -4.68
C HIS A 49 18.28 7.34 -4.92
N ALA A 50 17.01 7.55 -5.27
CA ALA A 50 16.42 8.85 -5.55
C ALA A 50 15.04 8.97 -4.91
N ASP A 51 14.61 10.20 -4.63
CA ASP A 51 13.27 10.51 -4.08
C ASP A 51 12.13 9.92 -4.91
N SER A 52 12.32 9.80 -6.23
CA SER A 52 11.34 9.18 -7.13
C SER A 52 11.06 7.73 -6.76
N GLU A 53 12.09 6.98 -6.34
CA GLU A 53 11.93 5.59 -5.93
C GLU A 53 11.19 5.47 -4.59
N LEU A 54 11.51 6.31 -3.61
CA LEU A 54 10.76 6.34 -2.35
C LEU A 54 9.30 6.71 -2.59
N LYS A 55 9.03 7.75 -3.40
CA LYS A 55 7.66 8.14 -3.78
C LYS A 55 6.91 6.98 -4.46
N LYS A 56 7.59 6.22 -5.33
CA LYS A 56 7.04 5.04 -5.99
C LYS A 56 6.69 3.95 -4.98
N GLU A 57 7.56 3.63 -4.02
CA GLU A 57 7.25 2.58 -3.02
C GLU A 57 6.16 3.01 -2.02
N LEU A 58 6.11 4.29 -1.63
CA LEU A 58 4.99 4.85 -0.87
C LEU A 58 3.69 4.83 -1.69
N GLY A 59 3.77 5.07 -3.00
CA GLY A 59 2.65 4.88 -3.92
C GLY A 59 2.19 3.43 -3.98
N ASN A 60 3.13 2.49 -4.05
CA ASN A 60 2.85 1.05 -4.09
C ASN A 60 2.12 0.59 -2.83
N ILE A 61 2.55 1.04 -1.64
CA ILE A 61 1.87 0.63 -0.40
C ILE A 61 0.44 1.19 -0.35
N ILE A 62 0.23 2.46 -0.71
CA ILE A 62 -1.10 3.08 -0.73
C ILE A 62 -2.01 2.37 -1.74
N PHE A 63 -1.54 2.24 -2.98
CA PHE A 63 -2.33 1.69 -4.08
C PHE A 63 -2.66 0.21 -3.88
N SER A 64 -1.70 -0.57 -3.38
CA SER A 64 -1.93 -1.98 -3.06
C SER A 64 -2.88 -2.15 -1.87
N THR A 65 -2.76 -1.31 -0.84
CA THR A 65 -3.63 -1.39 0.34
C THR A 65 -5.10 -1.13 -0.01
N ILE A 66 -5.37 -0.16 -0.89
CA ILE A 66 -6.74 0.09 -1.40
C ILE A 66 -7.32 -1.18 -2.02
N ARG A 67 -6.55 -1.90 -2.85
CA ARG A 67 -6.98 -3.18 -3.41
C ARG A 67 -7.14 -4.25 -2.34
N TRP A 68 -6.21 -4.34 -1.39
CA TRP A 68 -6.23 -5.37 -0.35
C TRP A 68 -7.46 -5.27 0.56
N CYS A 69 -7.95 -4.05 0.83
CA CYS A 69 -9.24 -3.87 1.48
C CYS A 69 -10.36 -4.60 0.72
N ASP A 70 -10.49 -4.36 -0.59
CA ASP A 70 -11.52 -4.99 -1.43
C ASP A 70 -11.31 -6.52 -1.61
N ASP A 71 -10.05 -6.98 -1.66
CA ASP A 71 -9.73 -8.41 -1.67
C ASP A 71 -10.21 -9.12 -0.40
N LEU A 72 -10.18 -8.43 0.76
CA LEU A 72 -10.71 -8.93 2.04
C LEU A 72 -12.20 -8.65 2.24
N GLY A 73 -12.86 -7.98 1.29
CA GLY A 73 -14.29 -7.67 1.35
C GLY A 73 -14.63 -6.39 2.13
N TYR A 74 -13.67 -5.49 2.33
CA TYR A 74 -13.87 -4.21 3.01
C TYR A 74 -13.92 -3.05 2.03
N ASP A 75 -14.74 -2.04 2.36
CA ASP A 75 -14.69 -0.75 1.67
C ASP A 75 -13.47 0.07 2.14
N PRO A 76 -12.57 0.51 1.24
CA PRO A 76 -11.37 1.22 1.66
C PRO A 76 -11.66 2.61 2.25
N GLU A 77 -12.72 3.30 1.83
CA GLU A 77 -13.10 4.61 2.39
C GLU A 77 -13.62 4.45 3.82
N GLU A 78 -14.41 3.39 4.09
CA GLU A 78 -14.84 3.00 5.43
C GLU A 78 -13.63 2.70 6.34
N CYS A 79 -12.67 1.89 5.86
CA CYS A 79 -11.45 1.58 6.60
C CYS A 79 -10.68 2.85 7.01
N ILE A 80 -10.54 3.80 6.08
CA ILE A 80 -9.87 5.09 6.32
C ILE A 80 -10.64 5.91 7.36
N ASN A 81 -11.97 5.96 7.27
CA ASN A 81 -12.80 6.69 8.24
C ASN A 81 -12.68 6.10 9.65
N ILE A 82 -12.69 4.77 9.79
CA ILE A 82 -12.45 4.09 11.07
C ILE A 82 -11.09 4.48 11.64
N ALA A 83 -10.03 4.40 10.82
CA ALA A 83 -8.68 4.76 11.24
C ALA A 83 -8.58 6.22 11.70
N ILE A 84 -9.13 7.18 10.93
CA ILE A 84 -9.15 8.61 11.29
C ILE A 84 -9.87 8.83 12.62
N ASN A 85 -11.02 8.18 12.82
CA ASN A 85 -11.78 8.30 14.06
C ASN A 85 -11.02 7.73 15.26
N CYS A 86 -10.29 6.61 15.09
CA CYS A 86 -9.40 6.09 16.11
C CYS A 86 -8.29 7.09 16.46
N GLN A 87 -7.62 7.68 15.46
CA GLN A 87 -6.56 8.67 15.68
C GLN A 87 -7.06 9.93 16.40
N LYS A 88 -8.27 10.43 16.06
CA LYS A 88 -8.87 11.58 16.74
C LYS A 88 -9.19 11.33 18.22
N LYS A 89 -9.45 10.08 18.59
CA LYS A 89 -9.74 9.67 19.97
C LYS A 89 -8.48 9.41 20.79
N PHE A 90 -7.32 9.26 20.15
CA PHE A 90 -6.06 9.02 20.82
C PHE A 90 -5.66 10.29 21.59
N GLN A 91 -5.74 10.23 22.93
CA GLN A 91 -5.18 11.25 23.82
C GLN A 91 -3.71 10.89 24.09
N LYS A 92 -2.83 11.88 23.94
CA LYS A 92 -1.38 11.71 24.14
C LYS A 92 -1.02 11.53 25.62
#